data_AF-A0A0H5Q238-F1
#
_entry.id   AF-A0A0H5Q238-F1
#
_cell.length_a   1.000
_cell.length_b   1.000
_cell.length_c   1.000
_cell.angle_alpha   90.00
_cell.angle_beta   90.00
_cell.angle_gamma   90.00
#
_symmetry.space_group_name_H-M   'P 1'
#
loop_
_entity.id
_entity.type
_entity.pdbx_description
1 polymer ?
#
loop_
_entity_poly.entity_id
_entity_poly.type
_entity_poly.pdbx_seq_one_letter_code
_entity_poly.pdbx_strand_id
1 'polypeptide(L)' 'MQAQNIQFKFVRNEAEVMRLDLGGGDVLVVRGDPDNASYEWVLIKEGDAVANSNGGYGWAAVAMRDGLAFYTGASVE' A
#
# COMPACT_ATOMS: atom_id res chain seq x y z
N MET A 1 -1.67 18.41 6.16
CA MET A 1 -1.39 18.10 4.74
C MET A 1 -2.32 16.95 4.36
N GLN A 2 -3.19 17.17 3.38
CA GLN A 2 -4.11 16.14 2.86
C GLN A 2 -3.34 15.34 1.81
N ALA A 3 -3.14 14.04 2.05
CA ALA A 3 -2.70 13.11 1.02
C ALA A 3 -3.80 13.05 -0.06
N GLN A 4 -3.67 13.82 -1.13
CA GLN A 4 -4.68 13.87 -2.19
C GLN A 4 -4.29 12.93 -3.35
N ASN A 5 -5.26 12.07 -3.68
CA ASN A 5 -5.43 11.31 -4.92
C ASN A 5 -4.57 10.07 -5.18
N ILE A 6 -4.65 9.08 -4.29
CA ILE A 6 -4.63 7.69 -4.76
C ILE A 6 -6.06 7.15 -4.73
N GLN A 7 -6.56 6.82 -5.91
CA GLN A 7 -7.82 6.12 -6.07
C GLN A 7 -7.54 4.61 -6.03
N PHE A 8 -7.85 3.96 -4.91
CA PHE A 8 -7.81 2.51 -4.82
C PHE A 8 -8.90 1.91 -5.71
N LYS A 9 -8.55 0.89 -6.50
CA LYS A 9 -9.45 0.35 -7.53
C LYS A 9 -10.29 -0.82 -7.01
N PHE A 10 -9.76 -1.55 -6.04
CA PHE A 10 -10.29 -2.81 -5.52
C PHE A 10 -10.62 -2.74 -4.02
N VAL A 11 -10.27 -1.63 -3.35
CA VAL A 11 -10.61 -1.39 -1.94
C VAL A 11 -11.70 -0.34 -1.85
N ARG A 12 -12.87 -0.73 -1.33
CA ARG A 12 -14.01 0.18 -1.07
C ARG A 12 -14.06 0.71 0.36
N ASN A 13 -13.37 0.03 1.27
CA ASN A 13 -13.27 0.37 2.68
C ASN A 13 -11.80 0.58 3.02
N GLU A 14 -11.38 1.83 3.17
CA GLU A 14 -9.97 2.23 3.22
C GLU A 14 -9.34 2.06 4.62
N ALA A 15 -9.76 1.05 5.38
CA ALA A 15 -9.15 0.78 6.67
C ALA A 15 -7.67 0.48 6.47
N GLU A 16 -6.82 1.18 7.21
CA GLU A 16 -5.41 0.82 7.31
C GLU A 16 -5.30 -0.49 8.08
N VAL A 17 -4.82 -1.54 7.41
CA VAL A 17 -4.71 -2.89 7.96
C VAL A 17 -3.28 -3.16 8.42
N MET A 18 -2.29 -2.64 7.69
CA MET A 18 -0.88 -2.73 8.06
C MET A 18 -0.15 -1.45 7.68
N ARG A 19 0.88 -1.12 8.46
CA ARG A 19 1.77 0.01 8.23
C ARG A 19 3.21 -0.41 8.51
N LEU A 20 4.13 0.02 7.65
CA LEU A 20 5.55 -0.14 7.83
C LEU A 20 6.25 1.20 7.58
N ASP A 21 6.90 1.75 8.59
CA ASP A 21 7.77 2.92 8.44
C ASP A 21 9.12 2.47 7.88
N LEU A 22 9.52 3.03 6.73
CA LEU A 22 10.69 2.62 5.95
C LEU A 22 11.93 3.50 6.23
N GLY A 23 11.77 4.56 7.02
CA GLY A 23 12.81 5.56 7.31
C GLY A 23 12.73 6.75 6.37
N GLY A 24 13.36 7.87 6.75
CA GLY A 24 13.37 9.10 5.93
C GLY A 24 12.01 9.78 5.72
N GLY A 25 10.97 9.36 6.45
CA GLY A 25 9.60 9.83 6.23
C GLY A 25 8.82 8.98 5.21
N ASP A 26 9.43 7.94 4.65
CA ASP A 26 8.78 6.99 3.77
C ASP A 26 7.96 5.98 4.58
N VAL A 27 6.77 5.66 4.08
CA VAL A 27 5.80 4.77 4.73
C VAL A 27 5.14 3.90 3.68
N LEU A 28 5.09 2.60 3.94
CA LEU A 28 4.26 1.68 3.18
C LEU A 28 3.03 1.30 4.00
N VAL A 29 1.85 1.49 3.41
CA VAL A 29 0.57 1.22 4.06
C VAL A 29 -0.18 0.20 3.22
N VAL A 30 -0.76 -0.81 3.87
CA VAL A 30 -1.77 -1.69 3.26
C VAL A 30 -3.13 -1.26 3.75
N ARG A 31 -3.99 -0.90 2.81
CA ARG A 31 -5.40 -0.63 3.04
C ARG A 31 -6.24 -1.76 2.49
N GLY A 32 -7.39 -2.00 3.09
CA GLY A 32 -8.23 -3.08 2.61
C GLY A 32 -9.51 -3.28 3.39
N ASP A 33 -10.31 -4.18 2.85
CA ASP A 33 -11.52 -4.69 3.45
C ASP A 33 -11.28 -6.14 3.91
N PRO A 34 -11.09 -6.38 5.23
CA PRO A 34 -10.86 -7.71 5.76
C PRO A 34 -12.01 -8.68 5.51
N ASP A 35 -13.25 -8.18 5.47
CA ASP A 35 -14.45 -9.01 5.28
C ASP A 35 -14.52 -9.57 3.86
N ASN A 36 -13.97 -8.83 2.89
CA ASN A 36 -13.93 -9.22 1.48
C ASN A 36 -12.55 -9.71 1.02
N ALA A 37 -11.61 -9.87 1.95
CA ALA A 37 -10.22 -10.27 1.67
C ALA A 37 -9.60 -9.50 0.50
N SER A 38 -9.81 -8.18 0.46
CA SER A 38 -9.31 -7.31 -0.61
C SER A 38 -8.40 -6.26 -0.03
N TYR A 39 -7.12 -6.30 -0.40
CA TYR A 39 -6.09 -5.40 0.11
C TYR A 39 -5.31 -4.77 -1.04
N GLU A 40 -4.86 -3.53 -0.86
CA GLU A 40 -3.97 -2.80 -1.75
C GLU A 40 -2.89 -2.10 -0.92
N TRP A 41 -1.65 -2.06 -1.43
CA TRP A 41 -0.60 -1.25 -0.81
C TRP A 41 -0.51 0.14 -1.45
N VAL A 42 -0.10 1.14 -0.66
CA VAL A 42 0.29 2.49 -1.06
C VAL A 42 1.62 2.86 -0.43
N LEU A 43 2.53 3.40 -1.24
CA LEU A 43 3.78 3.99 -0.81
C LEU A 43 3.60 5.50 -0.67
N ILE A 44 3.93 6.01 0.51
CA ILE A 44 3.90 7.43 0.87
C ILE A 44 5.35 7.88 1.05
N LYS A 45 5.75 8.95 0.36
CA LYS A 45 7.05 9.61 0.51
C LYS A 45 6.82 11.08 0.83
N GLU A 46 7.51 11.58 1.86
CA GLU A 46 7.39 12.97 2.31
C GLU A 46 5.93 13.43 2.57
N GLY A 47 5.06 12.49 2.93
CA GLY A 47 3.63 12.74 3.19
C GLY A 47 2.71 12.63 1.97
N ASP A 48 3.26 12.47 0.77
CA ASP A 48 2.52 12.29 -0.47
C ASP A 48 2.52 10.83 -0.92
N ALA A 49 1.36 10.37 -1.38
CA ALA A 49 1.21 9.03 -1.90
C ALA A 49 1.75 8.97 -3.34
N VAL A 50 2.85 8.24 -3.57
CA VAL A 50 3.61 8.26 -4.83
C VAL A 50 3.44 7.00 -5.68
N ALA A 51 2.99 5.90 -5.08
CA ALA A 51 2.73 4.65 -5.79
C ALA A 51 1.69 3.82 -5.07
N ASN A 52 0.99 2.96 -5.80
CA ASN A 52 0.10 1.95 -5.26
C ASN A 52 0.16 0.67 -6.09
N SER A 53 -0.39 -0.40 -5.52
CA SER A 53 -0.42 -1.69 -6.20
C SER A 53 -1.33 -1.77 -7.41
N ASN A 54 -2.44 -1.01 -7.43
CA ASN A 54 -3.55 -1.20 -8.38
C ASN A 54 -3.95 -2.69 -8.54
N GLY A 55 -3.90 -3.48 -7.46
CA GLY A 55 -4.19 -4.92 -7.49
C GLY A 55 -4.84 -5.39 -6.19
N GLY A 56 -5.93 -6.13 -6.30
CA GLY A 56 -6.62 -6.69 -5.13
C GLY A 56 -5.92 -7.95 -4.63
N TYR A 57 -5.12 -7.84 -3.57
CA TYR A 57 -4.51 -9.01 -2.91
C TYR A 57 -5.52 -9.67 -2.00
N GLY A 58 -5.47 -11.01 -1.94
CA GLY A 58 -6.28 -11.82 -1.02
C GLY A 58 -5.84 -11.73 0.44
N TRP A 59 -4.59 -11.33 0.71
CA TRP A 59 -3.99 -11.27 2.05
C TRP A 59 -3.15 -10.01 2.23
N ALA A 60 -3.34 -9.30 3.35
CA ALA A 60 -2.64 -8.07 3.66
C ALA A 60 -1.11 -8.23 3.71
N ALA A 61 -0.62 -9.35 4.27
CA ALA A 61 0.82 -9.62 4.34
C ALA A 61 1.47 -9.80 2.95
N VAL A 62 0.72 -10.32 1.98
CA VAL A 62 1.20 -10.45 0.59
C VAL A 62 1.26 -9.08 -0.08
N ALA A 63 0.25 -8.24 0.12
CA ALA A 63 0.28 -6.84 -0.33
C ALA A 63 1.47 -6.09 0.28
N MET A 64 1.73 -6.25 1.58
CA MET A 64 2.87 -5.62 2.26
C MET A 64 4.21 -6.08 1.68
N ARG A 65 4.38 -7.38 1.49
CA ARG A 65 5.61 -7.94 0.89
C ARG A 65 5.85 -7.38 -0.51
N ASP A 66 4.80 -7.30 -1.31
CA ASP A 66 4.88 -6.80 -2.68
C ASP A 66 5.24 -5.30 -2.73
N GLY A 67 4.60 -4.47 -1.90
CA GLY A 67 4.95 -3.07 -1.78
C GLY A 67 6.37 -2.84 -1.26
N LEU A 68 6.86 -3.72 -0.38
CA LEU A 68 8.25 -3.66 0.08
C LEU A 68 9.24 -4.02 -1.03
N ALA A 69 8.91 -5.03 -1.85
CA ALA A 69 9.72 -5.40 -3.01
C ALA A 69 9.78 -4.26 -4.04
N PHE A 70 8.65 -3.58 -4.26
CA PHE A 70 8.60 -2.36 -5.08
C PHE A 70 9.51 -1.25 -4.51
N TYR A 71 9.43 -1.00 -3.19
CA TYR A 71 10.23 0.03 -2.53
C TYR A 71 11.74 -0.22 -2.63
N THR A 72 12.19 -1.46 -2.42
CA THR A 72 13.61 -1.83 -2.43
C THR A 72 14.20 -1.94 -3.83
N GLY A 73 13.40 -1.72 -4.88
CA GLY A 73 13.84 -1.88 -6.27
C GLY A 73 14.07 -3.33 -6.65
N ALA A 74 13.48 -4.28 -5.92
CA ALA A 74 13.46 -5.69 -6.28
C ALA A 74 12.46 -5.92 -7.44
N SER A 75 12.71 -5.29 -8.58
CA SER A 75 12.26 -5.84 -9.85
C SER A 75 13.00 -7.17 -10.02
N VAL A 76 12.25 -8.27 -9.88
CA VAL A 76 12.71 -9.57 -10.34
C VAL A 76 12.82 -9.44 -11.86
N GLU A 77 14.04 -9.23 -12.36
CA GLU A 77 14.37 -9.47 -13.77
C GLU A 77 14.27 -10.97 -14.10
#